data_AF-A0AA85K090-F1
#
_entry.id   AF-A0AA85K090-F1
#
_cell.length_a   1.000
_cell.length_b   1.000
_cell.length_c   1.000
_cell.angle_alpha   90.00
_cell.angle_beta   90.00
_cell.angle_gamma   90.00
#
_symmetry.space_group_name_H-M   'P 1'
#
loop_
_entity.id
_entity.type
_entity.pdbx_description
1 polymer ?
#
loop_
_entity_poly.entity_id
_entity_poly.type
_entity_poly.pdbx_seq_one_letter_code
_entity_poly.pdbx_strand_id
1 'polypeptide(L)'
;MPSTQFIIWLLFSFVLVNSQKMLTVMNKTFGIKYPIILIPGLGGSQAYCEPKTNKQAFTAFSLWFNWFYLLLPERLATYFNLKYDPVTYEGHDADECKIDFPGWGETWSVEYLSQSNYITYFHTIVSELTEDNYYVRNFTIRGAPYDFRKAPEYLKLNKKQEYAEMKSRHQSSVNFVSTPF
;
A
#
# COMPACT_ATOMS: atom_id res chain seq x y z
N MET A 1 43.55 10.45 41.34
CA MET A 1 42.58 11.41 40.78
C MET A 1 42.90 11.56 39.30
N PRO A 2 41.91 11.49 38.39
CA PRO A 2 42.18 11.70 36.97
C PRO A 2 42.75 13.11 36.76
N SER A 3 43.75 13.24 35.89
CA SER A 3 44.35 14.54 35.58
C SER A 3 43.31 15.42 34.89
N THR A 4 43.41 16.74 35.08
CA THR A 4 42.52 17.72 34.43
C THR A 4 42.51 17.56 32.91
N GLN A 5 43.65 17.18 32.31
CA GLN A 5 43.74 16.90 30.87
C GLN A 5 42.93 15.68 30.43
N PHE A 6 42.81 14.63 31.26
CA PHE A 6 42.03 13.45 30.94
C PHE A 6 40.52 13.74 30.88
N ILE A 7 40.04 14.59 31.79
CA ILE A 7 38.63 15.02 31.80
C ILE A 7 38.30 15.87 30.56
N ILE A 8 39.21 16.75 30.15
CA ILE A 8 39.05 17.58 28.95
C ILE A 8 38.96 16.70 27.70
N TRP A 9 39.81 15.67 27.59
CA TRP A 9 39.77 14.73 26.46
C TRP A 9 38.46 13.94 26.38
N LEU A 10 37.91 13.52 27.52
CA LEU A 10 36.62 12.83 27.57
C LEU A 10 35.46 13.73 27.12
N LEU A 11 35.42 14.97 27.62
CA LEU A 11 34.40 15.94 27.21
C LEU A 11 34.53 16.28 25.73
N PHE A 12 35.74 16.49 25.22
CA PHE A 12 35.97 16.77 23.81
C PHE A 12 35.54 15.60 22.92
N SER A 13 35.86 14.37 23.30
CA SER A 13 35.46 13.15 22.58
C SER A 13 33.94 12.98 22.59
N PHE A 14 33.29 13.24 23.72
CA PHE A 14 31.82 13.22 23.82
C PHE A 14 31.17 14.29 22.93
N VAL A 15 31.70 15.52 22.91
CA VAL A 15 31.21 16.61 22.03
C VAL A 15 31.43 16.26 20.55
N LEU A 16 32.58 15.69 20.19
CA LEU A 16 32.87 15.22 18.83
C LEU A 16 31.90 14.14 18.36
N VAL A 17 31.64 13.12 19.19
CA VAL A 17 30.70 12.04 18.85
C VAL A 17 29.27 12.57 18.70
N ASN A 18 28.84 13.49 19.56
CA ASN A 18 27.51 14.08 19.48
C ASN A 18 27.36 15.06 18.31
N SER A 19 28.40 15.83 17.97
CA SER A 19 28.39 16.74 16.83
C SER A 19 28.37 15.98 15.49
N GLN A 20 29.08 14.86 15.37
CA GLN A 20 28.97 13.98 14.20
C GLN A 20 27.57 13.39 14.07
N LYS A 21 26.95 12.90 15.16
CA LYS A 21 25.56 12.42 15.15
C LYS A 21 24.59 13.52 14.74
N MET A 22 24.75 14.73 15.26
CA MET A 22 23.94 15.89 14.91
C MET A 22 24.12 16.28 13.42
N LEU A 23 25.34 16.27 12.89
CA LEU A 23 25.60 16.52 11.47
C LEU A 23 24.93 15.48 10.58
N THR A 24 25.00 14.20 10.95
CA THR A 24 24.32 13.11 10.22
C THR A 24 22.80 13.29 10.27
N VAL A 25 22.25 13.69 11.40
CA VAL A 25 20.81 14.01 11.54
C VAL A 25 20.43 15.23 10.69
N MET A 26 21.24 16.29 10.70
CA MET A 26 21.02 17.50 9.91
C MET A 26 21.14 17.25 8.40
N ASN A 27 22.06 16.39 7.96
CA ASN A 27 22.16 16.00 6.55
C ASN A 27 20.98 15.13 6.11
N LYS A 28 20.38 14.33 7.00
CA LYS A 28 19.19 13.50 6.69
C LYS A 28 17.89 14.34 6.60
N THR A 29 17.89 15.60 7.04
CA THR A 29 16.68 16.44 7.18
C THR A 29 16.49 17.56 6.15
N PHE A 30 17.46 17.83 5.26
CA PHE A 30 17.43 19.04 4.40
C PHE A 30 16.93 18.87 2.96
N GLY A 31 16.19 17.80 2.65
CA GLY A 31 15.46 17.64 1.38
C GLY A 31 13.95 17.84 1.56
N ILE A 32 13.29 18.55 0.63
CA ILE A 32 11.82 18.58 0.58
C ILE A 32 11.33 17.15 0.31
N LYS A 33 10.54 16.59 1.22
CA LYS A 33 9.95 15.25 1.11
C LYS A 33 8.49 15.37 0.72
N TYR A 34 8.01 14.40 -0.05
CA TYR A 34 6.65 14.36 -0.57
C TYR A 34 5.97 13.05 -0.18
N PRO A 35 4.66 13.05 0.11
CA PRO A 35 3.92 11.82 0.30
C PRO A 35 3.89 10.98 -0.97
N ILE A 36 3.73 9.67 -0.79
CA ILE A 36 3.76 8.65 -1.85
C ILE A 36 2.40 7.96 -1.94
N ILE A 37 1.88 7.82 -3.16
CA ILE A 37 0.77 6.92 -3.48
C ILE A 37 1.32 5.72 -4.26
N LEU A 38 1.07 4.52 -3.74
CA LEU A 38 1.45 3.25 -4.34
C LEU A 38 0.31 2.72 -5.21
N ILE A 39 0.47 2.75 -6.53
CA ILE A 39 -0.50 2.24 -7.49
C ILE A 39 -0.05 0.84 -7.95
N PRO A 40 -0.74 -0.24 -7.57
CA PRO A 40 -0.34 -1.58 -7.99
C PRO A 40 -0.56 -1.84 -9.48
N GLY A 41 0.09 -2.86 -10.00
CA GLY A 41 -0.13 -3.40 -11.34
C GLY A 41 -1.25 -4.43 -11.36
N LEU A 42 -1.34 -5.20 -12.46
CA LEU A 42 -2.26 -6.34 -12.54
C LEU A 42 -1.96 -7.36 -11.43
N GLY A 43 -3.00 -7.77 -10.68
CA GLY A 43 -2.85 -8.71 -9.57
C GLY A 43 -2.17 -8.13 -8.33
N GLY A 44 -1.78 -6.86 -8.32
CA GLY A 44 -0.93 -6.25 -7.30
C GLY A 44 -1.64 -5.79 -6.01
N SER A 45 -2.89 -6.22 -5.79
CA SER A 45 -3.63 -5.92 -4.55
C SER A 45 -4.52 -7.08 -4.14
N GLN A 46 -4.81 -7.20 -2.85
CA GLN A 46 -5.77 -8.19 -2.36
C GLN A 46 -7.18 -7.94 -2.92
N ALA A 47 -7.91 -9.02 -3.17
CA ALA A 47 -9.32 -9.00 -3.54
C ALA A 47 -10.13 -9.90 -2.63
N TYR A 48 -11.30 -9.44 -2.24
CA TYR A 48 -12.22 -10.15 -1.36
C TYR A 48 -13.54 -10.43 -2.05
N CYS A 49 -14.12 -11.56 -1.71
CA CYS A 49 -15.46 -11.91 -2.14
C CYS A 49 -16.46 -11.65 -1.03
N GLU A 50 -17.47 -10.84 -1.32
CA GLU A 50 -18.71 -10.74 -0.56
C GLU A 50 -19.79 -11.61 -1.22
N PRO A 51 -20.19 -12.74 -0.61
CA PRO A 51 -21.21 -13.61 -1.19
C PRO A 51 -22.55 -12.88 -1.40
N LYS A 52 -23.10 -12.96 -2.62
CA LYS A 52 -24.40 -12.36 -2.94
C LYS A 52 -25.57 -13.16 -2.36
N THR A 53 -25.44 -14.48 -2.34
CA THR A 53 -26.44 -15.43 -1.83
C THR A 53 -26.06 -15.86 -0.41
N ASN A 54 -27.01 -15.81 0.53
CA ASN A 54 -26.81 -16.10 1.97
C ASN A 54 -25.94 -15.12 2.76
N LYS A 55 -26.26 -13.82 2.70
CA LYS A 55 -25.62 -12.73 3.48
C LYS A 55 -25.48 -12.98 4.99
N GLN A 56 -26.27 -13.88 5.56
CA GLN A 56 -26.27 -14.20 7.00
C GLN A 56 -25.37 -15.40 7.36
N ALA A 57 -24.95 -16.22 6.40
CA ALA A 57 -24.21 -17.46 6.68
C ALA A 57 -22.71 -17.38 6.38
N PHE A 58 -22.28 -16.45 5.52
CA PHE A 58 -20.88 -16.37 5.07
C PHE A 58 -20.34 -14.95 5.18
N THR A 59 -19.23 -14.80 5.91
CA THR A 59 -18.43 -13.57 5.98
C THR A 59 -17.63 -13.39 4.69
N ALA A 60 -17.24 -12.15 4.38
CA ALA A 60 -16.32 -11.87 3.29
C ALA A 60 -15.03 -12.69 3.43
N PHE A 61 -14.50 -13.21 2.30
CA PHE A 61 -13.31 -14.07 2.31
C PHE A 61 -12.28 -13.62 1.27
N SER A 62 -11.01 -13.91 1.55
CA SER A 62 -9.90 -13.58 0.65
C SER A 62 -9.97 -14.45 -0.61
N LEU A 63 -10.20 -13.79 -1.75
CA LEU A 63 -10.31 -14.41 -3.06
C LEU A 63 -8.97 -14.36 -3.80
N TRP A 64 -8.25 -13.25 -3.67
CA TRP A 64 -6.92 -13.05 -4.26
C TRP A 64 -5.99 -12.40 -3.25
N PHE A 65 -4.78 -12.91 -3.00
CA PHE A 65 -4.18 -14.16 -3.48
C PHE A 65 -4.42 -15.31 -2.48
N ASN A 66 -4.89 -16.45 -2.98
CA ASN A 66 -5.18 -17.63 -2.17
C ASN A 66 -4.68 -18.90 -2.87
N TRP A 67 -3.76 -19.61 -2.24
CA TRP A 67 -3.11 -20.80 -2.79
C TRP A 67 -4.08 -21.94 -3.11
N PHE A 68 -5.21 -22.06 -2.39
CA PHE A 68 -6.21 -23.08 -2.67
C PHE A 68 -6.84 -22.90 -4.06
N TYR A 69 -7.04 -21.64 -4.46
CA TYR A 69 -7.61 -21.30 -5.77
C TYR A 69 -6.61 -21.48 -6.92
N LEU A 70 -5.30 -21.54 -6.66
CA LEU A 70 -4.32 -21.97 -7.67
C LEU A 70 -4.49 -23.44 -8.06
N LEU A 71 -4.90 -24.28 -7.09
CA LEU A 71 -5.13 -25.71 -7.32
C LEU A 71 -6.52 -25.97 -7.93
N LEU A 72 -7.43 -25.00 -7.85
CA LEU A 72 -8.81 -25.10 -8.33
C LEU A 72 -9.19 -23.88 -9.18
N PRO A 73 -8.56 -23.70 -10.36
CA PRO A 73 -8.77 -22.52 -11.19
C PRO A 73 -10.22 -22.37 -11.67
N GLU A 74 -10.94 -23.47 -11.90
CA GLU A 74 -12.35 -23.44 -12.26
C GLU A 74 -13.23 -22.85 -11.13
N ARG A 75 -12.90 -23.15 -9.87
CA ARG A 75 -13.60 -22.57 -8.70
C ARG A 75 -13.25 -21.10 -8.51
N LEU A 76 -12.01 -20.68 -8.83
CA LEU A 76 -11.66 -19.27 -8.82
C LEU A 76 -12.47 -18.52 -9.89
N ALA A 77 -12.53 -19.08 -11.10
CA ALA A 77 -13.23 -18.48 -12.23
C ALA A 77 -14.72 -18.23 -11.94
N THR A 78 -15.40 -19.12 -11.21
CA THR A 78 -16.80 -18.91 -10.82
C THR A 78 -17.01 -17.67 -9.96
N TYR A 79 -16.04 -17.27 -9.16
CA TYR A 79 -16.14 -16.06 -8.33
C TYR A 79 -15.51 -14.83 -9.00
N PHE A 80 -14.36 -15.00 -9.64
CA PHE A 80 -13.46 -13.91 -10.02
C PHE A 80 -13.68 -13.37 -11.44
N ASN A 81 -14.27 -14.16 -12.35
CA ASN A 81 -14.49 -13.71 -13.71
C ASN A 81 -15.51 -12.56 -13.77
N LEU A 82 -15.28 -11.67 -14.74
CA LEU A 82 -16.28 -10.68 -15.14
C LEU A 82 -17.24 -11.29 -16.15
N LYS A 83 -18.53 -11.04 -15.96
CA LYS A 83 -19.57 -11.29 -16.96
C LYS A 83 -19.71 -10.06 -17.84
N TYR A 84 -19.54 -10.24 -19.13
CA TYR A 84 -19.64 -9.16 -20.10
C TYR A 84 -21.09 -9.01 -20.57
N ASP A 85 -21.62 -7.78 -20.49
CA ASP A 85 -22.90 -7.42 -21.09
C ASP A 85 -22.67 -6.81 -22.48
N PRO A 86 -23.11 -7.47 -23.57
CA PRO A 86 -22.89 -6.98 -24.93
C PRO A 86 -23.75 -5.77 -25.30
N VAL A 87 -24.75 -5.41 -24.50
CA VAL A 87 -25.65 -4.26 -24.76
C VAL A 87 -25.08 -2.98 -24.15
N THR A 88 -24.67 -3.04 -22.89
CA THR A 88 -24.07 -1.90 -22.17
C THR A 88 -22.56 -1.79 -22.37
N TYR A 89 -21.93 -2.84 -22.90
CA TYR A 89 -20.48 -3.01 -23.03
C TYR A 89 -19.74 -3.05 -21.67
N GLU A 90 -20.47 -3.24 -20.57
CA GLU A 90 -19.91 -3.25 -19.21
C GLU A 90 -19.54 -4.66 -18.73
N GLY A 91 -18.55 -4.73 -17.84
CA GLY A 91 -18.18 -5.94 -17.10
C GLY A 91 -18.78 -5.94 -15.69
N HIS A 92 -19.59 -6.94 -15.38
CA HIS A 92 -20.21 -7.15 -14.07
C HIS A 92 -19.56 -8.31 -13.32
N ASP A 93 -19.59 -8.28 -11.99
CA ASP A 93 -19.12 -9.40 -11.18
C ASP A 93 -20.00 -10.65 -11.39
N ALA A 94 -19.44 -11.83 -11.17
CA ALA A 94 -20.16 -13.11 -11.18
C ALA A 94 -21.36 -13.13 -10.20
N ASP A 95 -22.30 -14.07 -10.38
CA ASP A 95 -23.57 -14.06 -9.62
C ASP A 95 -23.37 -14.44 -8.15
N GLU A 96 -22.30 -15.16 -7.88
CA GLU A 96 -21.94 -15.71 -6.59
C GLU A 96 -21.36 -14.63 -5.66
N CYS A 97 -20.72 -13.62 -6.25
CA CYS A 97 -19.82 -12.73 -5.53
C CYS A 97 -19.97 -11.27 -5.95
N LYS A 98 -19.94 -10.37 -4.98
CA LYS A 98 -19.55 -8.97 -5.19
C LYS A 98 -18.09 -8.87 -4.79
N ILE A 99 -17.23 -8.41 -5.70
CA ILE A 99 -15.79 -8.36 -5.44
C ILE A 99 -15.39 -6.97 -4.97
N ASP A 100 -14.61 -6.94 -3.89
CA ASP A 100 -14.06 -5.71 -3.34
C ASP A 100 -12.52 -5.75 -3.33
N PHE A 101 -11.92 -4.57 -3.51
CA PHE A 101 -10.48 -4.33 -3.49
C PHE A 101 -10.18 -3.34 -2.37
N PRO A 102 -10.15 -3.81 -1.11
CA PRO A 102 -10.15 -2.95 0.06
C PRO A 102 -8.77 -2.33 0.33
N GLY A 103 -8.73 -1.45 1.33
CA GLY A 103 -7.49 -0.85 1.84
C GLY A 103 -7.07 0.40 1.07
N TRP A 104 -8.00 1.10 0.43
CA TRP A 104 -7.67 2.40 -0.16
C TRP A 104 -7.16 3.38 0.91
N GLY A 105 -6.00 3.97 0.64
CA GLY A 105 -5.32 4.85 1.59
C GLY A 105 -4.55 4.11 2.69
N GLU A 106 -4.75 2.82 2.86
CA GLU A 106 -3.90 1.97 3.69
C GLU A 106 -2.87 1.27 2.80
N THR A 107 -1.80 0.72 3.37
CA THR A 107 -0.73 0.08 2.61
C THR A 107 -0.81 -1.45 2.63
N TRP A 108 -1.53 -2.05 3.59
CA TRP A 108 -1.51 -3.50 3.80
C TRP A 108 -1.95 -4.31 2.58
N SER A 109 -2.97 -3.87 1.85
CA SER A 109 -3.56 -4.63 0.73
C SER A 109 -2.70 -4.63 -0.52
N VAL A 110 -1.71 -3.73 -0.60
CA VAL A 110 -0.74 -3.63 -1.69
C VAL A 110 0.68 -4.01 -1.26
N GLU A 111 0.98 -3.98 0.04
CA GLU A 111 2.26 -4.50 0.59
C GLU A 111 2.33 -6.02 0.51
N TYR A 112 1.22 -6.70 0.82
CA TYR A 112 1.10 -8.14 0.78
C TYR A 112 -0.10 -8.57 -0.05
N LEU A 113 0.07 -9.57 -0.93
CA LEU A 113 -1.02 -10.07 -1.78
C LEU A 113 -1.83 -11.16 -1.10
N SER A 114 -1.39 -11.69 0.04
CA SER A 114 -2.11 -12.73 0.77
C SER A 114 -2.43 -12.30 2.21
N GLN A 115 -3.55 -12.77 2.74
CA GLN A 115 -4.01 -12.41 4.09
C GLN A 115 -3.02 -12.82 5.19
N SER A 116 -2.29 -13.92 5.00
CA SER A 116 -1.26 -14.38 5.95
C SER A 116 0.14 -13.82 5.63
N ASN A 117 0.23 -12.77 4.80
CA ASN A 117 1.44 -12.01 4.49
C ASN A 117 2.61 -12.82 3.90
N TYR A 118 2.35 -13.99 3.30
CA TYR A 118 3.39 -14.84 2.70
C TYR A 118 3.80 -14.41 1.29
N ILE A 119 2.99 -13.63 0.58
CA ILE A 119 3.36 -13.04 -0.71
C ILE A 119 3.57 -11.55 -0.53
N THR A 120 4.82 -11.13 -0.60
CA THR A 120 5.24 -9.73 -0.56
C THR A 120 5.13 -9.09 -1.94
N TYR A 121 4.71 -7.83 -1.98
CA TYR A 121 4.70 -7.02 -3.20
C TYR A 121 5.36 -5.66 -2.94
N PHE A 122 4.62 -4.66 -2.44
CA PHE A 122 5.23 -3.38 -2.03
C PHE A 122 5.92 -3.41 -0.66
N HIS A 123 5.80 -4.49 0.10
CA HIS A 123 6.30 -4.53 1.48
C HIS A 123 7.77 -4.10 1.60
N THR A 124 8.65 -4.61 0.74
CA THR A 124 10.08 -4.30 0.80
C THR A 124 10.34 -2.81 0.64
N ILE A 125 9.82 -2.17 -0.42
CA ILE A 125 10.04 -0.72 -0.63
C ILE A 125 9.40 0.12 0.48
N VAL A 126 8.24 -0.26 0.99
CA VAL A 126 7.60 0.47 2.11
C VAL A 126 8.43 0.35 3.38
N SER A 127 8.98 -0.83 3.67
CA SER A 127 9.86 -1.04 4.83
C SER A 127 11.11 -0.18 4.76
N GLU A 128 11.79 -0.16 3.61
CA GLU A 128 12.97 0.69 3.37
C GLU A 128 12.62 2.19 3.51
N LEU A 129 11.50 2.64 2.94
CA LEU A 129 11.06 4.03 3.08
C LEU A 129 10.82 4.40 4.55
N THR A 130 10.23 3.49 5.33
CA THR A 130 9.88 3.75 6.73
C THR A 130 11.07 3.80 7.69
N GLU A 131 12.29 3.56 7.22
CA GLU A 131 13.52 3.90 7.96
C GLU A 131 13.73 5.42 8.11
N ASP A 132 13.02 6.22 7.33
CA ASP A 132 12.93 7.67 7.49
C ASP A 132 11.63 8.06 8.20
N ASN A 133 11.74 8.82 9.29
CA ASN A 133 10.61 9.23 10.13
C ASN A 133 9.52 10.04 9.40
N TYR A 134 9.83 10.60 8.22
CA TYR A 134 8.82 11.26 7.39
C TYR A 134 7.82 10.27 6.79
N TYR A 135 8.27 9.06 6.45
CA TYR A 135 7.47 8.06 5.77
C TYR A 135 6.76 7.15 6.78
N VAL A 136 5.45 7.33 6.88
CA VAL A 136 4.56 6.65 7.81
C VAL A 136 3.48 5.97 6.99
N ARG A 137 3.38 4.64 7.13
CA ARG A 137 2.31 3.82 6.53
C ARG A 137 0.95 4.41 6.84
N ASN A 138 0.04 4.33 5.88
CA ASN A 138 -1.32 4.85 5.95
C ASN A 138 -1.42 6.38 6.17
N PHE A 139 -0.31 7.12 6.12
CA PHE A 139 -0.30 8.57 6.29
C PHE A 139 0.45 9.26 5.15
N THR A 140 1.78 9.27 5.17
CA THR A 140 2.61 9.82 4.07
C THR A 140 2.94 8.78 3.00
N ILE A 141 2.73 7.48 3.28
CA ILE A 141 2.66 6.43 2.26
C ILE A 141 1.24 5.87 2.26
N ARG A 142 0.58 5.87 1.09
CA ARG A 142 -0.82 5.46 0.93
C ARG A 142 -0.92 4.46 -0.22
N GLY A 143 -1.64 3.36 -0.02
CA GLY A 143 -1.92 2.40 -1.09
C GLY A 143 -3.12 2.81 -1.92
N ALA A 144 -3.07 2.47 -3.20
CA ALA A 144 -4.10 2.78 -4.17
C ALA A 144 -4.68 1.53 -4.88
N PRO A 145 -5.22 0.53 -4.15
CA PRO A 145 -5.80 -0.67 -4.74
C PRO A 145 -6.97 -0.35 -5.68
N TYR A 146 -7.16 -1.21 -6.68
CA TYR A 146 -8.26 -1.08 -7.63
C TYR A 146 -8.64 -2.43 -8.22
N ASP A 147 -9.84 -2.47 -8.81
CA ASP A 147 -10.26 -3.62 -9.59
C ASP A 147 -9.45 -3.71 -10.88
N PHE A 148 -8.33 -4.42 -10.80
CA PHE A 148 -7.41 -4.62 -11.91
C PHE A 148 -7.98 -5.52 -13.02
N ARG A 149 -9.19 -6.06 -12.85
CA ARG A 149 -9.90 -6.81 -13.91
C ARG A 149 -10.63 -5.87 -14.87
N LYS A 150 -10.85 -4.61 -14.48
CA LYS A 150 -11.65 -3.64 -15.23
C LYS A 150 -10.79 -2.62 -15.94
N ALA A 151 -11.26 -2.19 -17.11
CA ALA A 151 -10.63 -1.12 -17.86
C ALA A 151 -10.76 0.24 -17.12
N PRO A 152 -9.84 1.19 -17.36
CA PRO A 152 -9.77 2.45 -16.61
C PRO A 152 -11.07 3.27 -16.60
N GLU A 153 -11.85 3.25 -17.68
CA GLU A 153 -13.11 3.98 -17.82
C GLU A 153 -14.18 3.53 -16.82
N TYR A 154 -14.10 2.29 -16.33
CA TYR A 154 -15.03 1.72 -15.34
C TYR A 154 -14.57 1.90 -13.90
N LEU A 155 -13.36 2.43 -13.68
CA LEU A 155 -12.87 2.78 -12.34
C LEU A 155 -13.51 4.10 -11.92
N LYS A 156 -14.55 4.02 -11.07
CA LYS A 156 -15.39 5.17 -10.67
C LYS A 156 -14.60 6.36 -10.09
N LEU A 157 -15.22 7.54 -10.23
CA LEU A 157 -14.77 8.90 -9.88
C LEU A 157 -14.32 9.11 -8.42
N ASN A 158 -14.67 8.18 -7.52
CA ASN A 158 -14.43 8.21 -6.07
C ASN A 158 -12.94 8.45 -5.74
N LYS A 159 -12.05 7.94 -6.59
CA LYS A 159 -10.59 8.07 -6.44
C LYS A 159 -10.06 9.50 -6.60
N LYS A 160 -10.78 10.36 -7.35
CA LYS A 160 -10.40 11.79 -7.50
C LYS A 160 -10.61 12.56 -6.19
N GLN A 161 -11.65 12.23 -5.43
CA GLN A 161 -11.91 12.86 -4.13
C GLN A 161 -10.84 12.49 -3.11
N GLU A 162 -10.44 11.22 -3.08
CA GLU A 162 -9.42 10.73 -2.16
C GLU A 162 -8.02 11.29 -2.49
N TYR A 163 -7.70 11.46 -3.78
CA TYR A 163 -6.50 12.23 -4.19
C TYR A 163 -6.56 13.68 -3.71
N ALA A 164 -7.73 14.34 -3.85
CA ALA A 164 -7.91 15.71 -3.42
C ALA A 164 -7.76 15.87 -1.90
N GLU A 165 -8.22 14.90 -1.11
CA GLU A 165 -8.00 14.83 0.33
C GLU A 165 -6.52 14.72 0.71
N MET A 166 -5.76 13.89 -0.01
CA MET A 166 -4.34 13.73 0.29
C MET A 166 -3.55 15.00 -0.03
N LYS A 167 -3.86 15.63 -1.17
CA LYS A 167 -3.27 16.90 -1.58
C LYS A 167 -3.61 18.04 -0.62
N SER A 168 -4.85 18.12 -0.14
CA SER A 168 -5.27 19.16 0.81
C SER A 168 -4.60 18.99 2.17
N ARG A 169 -4.45 17.75 2.65
CA ARG A 169 -3.88 17.44 3.97
C ARG A 169 -2.39 17.74 4.07
N HIS A 170 -1.63 17.57 2.99
CA HIS A 170 -0.16 17.68 3.01
C HIS A 170 0.35 18.98 2.41
N GLN A 171 -0.52 19.81 1.82
CA GLN A 171 -0.18 21.10 1.18
C GLN A 171 1.06 21.04 0.27
N SER A 172 1.30 19.88 -0.34
CA SER A 172 2.51 19.59 -1.10
C SER A 172 2.18 18.71 -2.31
N SER A 173 3.14 18.65 -3.23
CA SER A 173 3.05 17.73 -4.37
C SER A 173 3.07 16.28 -3.88
N VAL A 174 2.51 15.38 -4.67
CA VAL A 174 2.39 13.95 -4.34
C VAL A 174 3.22 13.16 -5.35
N ASN A 175 4.03 12.23 -4.86
CA ASN A 175 4.74 11.28 -5.72
C ASN A 175 3.87 10.04 -5.96
N PHE A 176 3.86 9.58 -7.21
CA PHE A 176 3.21 8.33 -7.58
C PHE A 176 4.27 7.28 -7.89
N VAL A 177 4.13 6.12 -7.27
CA VAL A 177 4.97 4.94 -7.55
C VAL A 177 4.04 3.86 -8.07
N SER A 178 4.28 3.44 -9.31
CA SER A 178 3.47 2.44 -9.98
C SER A 178 4.32 1.28 -10.50
N THR A 179 3.77 0.09 -10.45
CA THR A 179 4.30 -1.10 -11.12
C THR A 179 3.60 -1.31 -12.47
N PRO A 180 4.17 -2.11 -13.39
CA PRO A 180 3.59 -2.34 -14.71
C PRO A 180 2.17 -2.91 -14.64
N PHE A 181 1.35 -2.52 -15.63
CA PHE A 181 0.06 -3.17 -15.92
C PHE A 181 0.33 -4.48 -16.65
#